data_AF-A0A9E5MHJ5-F1
#
_entry.id   AF-A0A9E5MHJ5-F1
#
_cell.length_a   1.000
_cell.length_b   1.000
_cell.length_c   1.000
_cell.angle_alpha   90.00
_cell.angle_beta   90.00
_cell.angle_gamma   90.00
#
_symmetry.space_group_name_H-M   'P 1'
#
loop_
_entity.id
_entity.type
_entity.pdbx_description
1 polymer ?
#
loop_
_entity_poly.entity_id
_entity_poly.type
_entity_poly.pdbx_seq_one_letter_code
_entity_poly.pdbx_strand_id
1 'polypeptide(L)'
;MNIRRKALFTLFAFAMAAPLAVATPASAAVAVSLSKQISLVDGEKITVTLAGVPATQGVYVQQCYQPRVGQRAASGLLCNGSLQQTDVMIWASMDGARGSQSAAAPLTFTV
;
A
#
# COMPACT_ATOMS: atom_id res chain seq x y z
N MET A 1 37.30 -63.72 24.61
CA MET A 1 36.07 -64.05 25.37
C MET A 1 35.75 -62.88 26.28
N ASN A 2 34.68 -62.14 25.98
CA ASN A 2 33.73 -61.51 26.93
C ASN A 2 32.87 -60.46 26.23
N ILE A 3 31.84 -60.98 25.56
CA ILE A 3 30.58 -60.29 25.26
C ILE A 3 29.93 -59.89 26.58
N ARG A 4 29.46 -58.65 26.71
CA ARG A 4 28.12 -58.32 27.25
C ARG A 4 27.82 -56.83 27.21
N ARG A 5 26.74 -56.52 26.47
CA ARG A 5 25.66 -55.57 26.79
C ARG A 5 26.09 -54.13 27.06
N LYS A 6 25.70 -53.20 26.19
CA LYS A 6 24.59 -52.26 26.44
C LYS A 6 24.01 -51.78 25.10
N ALA A 7 22.82 -52.25 24.78
CA ALA A 7 21.94 -51.54 23.86
C ALA A 7 21.52 -50.25 24.56
N LEU A 8 21.68 -49.08 23.93
CA LEU A 8 21.04 -47.87 24.43
C LEU A 8 20.68 -46.94 23.27
N PHE A 9 19.40 -47.03 22.92
CA PHE A 9 18.52 -45.93 22.52
C PHE A 9 18.98 -45.00 21.40
N THR A 10 18.55 -45.35 20.19
CA THR A 10 18.13 -44.40 19.15
C THR A 10 17.13 -43.39 19.72
N LEU A 11 17.59 -42.18 20.01
CA LEU A 11 16.73 -41.03 20.28
C LEU A 11 16.40 -40.34 18.96
N PHE A 12 15.20 -40.61 18.49
CA PHE A 12 14.50 -39.93 17.41
C PHE A 12 14.37 -38.43 17.77
N ALA A 13 15.17 -37.57 17.15
CA ALA A 13 14.98 -36.13 17.23
C ALA A 13 13.84 -35.74 16.26
N PHE A 14 12.59 -35.81 16.74
CA PHE A 14 11.45 -35.27 16.02
C PHE A 14 11.47 -33.73 16.21
N ALA A 15 12.10 -33.03 15.27
CA ALA A 15 12.06 -31.57 15.23
C ALA A 15 10.61 -31.13 14.96
N MET A 16 9.93 -30.60 15.97
CA MET A 16 8.63 -29.94 15.81
C MET A 16 8.81 -28.69 14.96
N ALA A 17 8.53 -28.80 13.67
CA ALA A 17 8.31 -27.65 12.81
C ALA A 17 6.94 -27.04 13.19
N ALA A 18 6.92 -26.11 14.14
CA ALA A 18 5.74 -25.29 14.38
C ALA A 18 5.51 -24.40 13.14
N PRO A 19 4.32 -24.40 12.53
CA PRO A 19 4.03 -23.46 11.46
C PRO A 19 4.03 -22.06 12.06
N LEU A 20 5.02 -21.25 11.67
CA LEU A 20 4.98 -19.81 11.89
C LEU A 20 3.75 -19.29 11.14
N ALA A 21 2.68 -19.02 11.88
CA ALA A 21 1.52 -18.32 11.35
C ALA A 21 1.96 -16.88 11.04
N VAL A 22 2.37 -16.64 9.80
CA VAL A 22 2.61 -15.30 9.30
C VAL A 22 1.24 -14.63 9.25
N ALA A 23 0.98 -13.73 10.18
CA ALA A 23 -0.22 -12.91 10.15
C ALA A 23 -0.18 -12.09 8.86
N THR A 24 -1.08 -12.38 7.92
CA THR A 24 -1.29 -11.53 6.75
C THR A 24 -1.87 -10.21 7.25
N PRO A 25 -1.23 -9.06 7.00
CA PRO A 25 -1.80 -7.78 7.41
C PRO A 25 -3.18 -7.64 6.78
N ALA A 26 -4.19 -7.37 7.61
CA ALA A 26 -5.50 -7.01 7.12
C ALA A 26 -5.33 -5.71 6.32
N SER A 27 -5.48 -5.79 4.99
CA SER A 27 -5.54 -4.61 4.15
C SER A 27 -6.85 -3.89 4.47
N ALA A 28 -6.81 -2.98 5.45
CA ALA A 28 -7.91 -2.05 5.65
C ALA A 28 -8.15 -1.31 4.33
N ALA A 29 -9.39 -1.28 3.86
CA ALA A 29 -9.72 -0.54 2.65
C ALA A 29 -9.40 0.94 2.90
N VAL A 30 -8.54 1.53 2.05
CA VAL A 30 -8.26 2.96 2.10
C VAL A 30 -9.51 3.68 1.59
N ALA A 31 -10.08 4.53 2.42
CA ALA A 31 -11.21 5.38 2.06
C ALA A 31 -10.71 6.77 1.65
N VAL A 32 -11.36 7.34 0.63
CA VAL A 32 -11.02 8.65 0.07
C VAL A 32 -12.27 9.52 0.07
N SER A 33 -12.13 10.75 0.56
CA SER A 33 -13.17 11.79 0.50
C SER A 33 -12.63 13.03 -0.20
N LEU A 34 -13.45 13.66 -1.04
CA LEU A 34 -13.09 14.84 -1.83
C LEU A 34 -14.01 16.01 -1.44
N SER A 35 -13.44 17.20 -1.28
CA SER A 35 -14.24 18.41 -1.00
C SER A 35 -15.15 18.80 -2.17
N LYS A 36 -14.79 18.40 -3.40
CA LYS A 36 -15.56 18.66 -4.62
C LYS A 36 -15.25 17.57 -5.64
N GLN A 37 -16.27 17.19 -6.41
CA GLN A 37 -16.18 16.10 -7.40
C GLN A 37 -16.91 16.41 -8.72
N ILE A 38 -17.71 17.47 -8.78
CA ILE A 38 -18.53 17.85 -9.95
C ILE A 38 -18.23 19.31 -10.29
N SER A 39 -18.26 19.64 -11.59
CA SER A 39 -18.05 21.01 -12.10
C SER A 39 -16.69 21.58 -11.66
N LEU A 40 -15.67 20.73 -11.73
CA LEU A 40 -14.28 21.10 -11.51
C LEU A 40 -13.77 21.90 -12.71
N VAL A 41 -12.94 22.89 -12.45
CA VAL A 41 -12.20 23.61 -13.48
C VAL A 41 -10.72 23.21 -13.44
N ASP A 42 -10.05 23.29 -14.59
CA ASP A 42 -8.62 23.01 -14.71
C ASP A 42 -7.80 23.93 -13.79
N GLY A 43 -6.87 23.34 -13.03
CA GLY A 43 -6.08 24.02 -12.01
C GLY A 43 -6.82 24.26 -10.68
N GLU A 44 -8.05 23.79 -10.53
CA GLU A 44 -8.79 23.91 -9.26
C GLU A 44 -8.11 23.08 -8.16
N LYS A 45 -7.98 23.66 -6.97
CA LYS A 45 -7.45 22.97 -5.80
C LYS A 45 -8.58 22.42 -4.96
N ILE A 46 -8.59 21.11 -4.78
CA ILE A 46 -9.52 20.40 -3.90
C ILE A 46 -8.79 19.83 -2.68
N THR A 47 -9.57 19.53 -1.64
CA THR A 47 -9.08 18.82 -0.47
C THR A 47 -9.38 17.33 -0.62
N VAL A 48 -8.36 16.50 -0.42
CA VAL A 48 -8.45 15.04 -0.34
C VAL A 48 -8.22 14.61 1.10
N THR A 49 -9.14 13.84 1.65
CA THR A 49 -9.00 13.23 2.98
C THR A 49 -8.88 11.72 2.83
N LEU A 50 -7.84 11.15 3.45
CA LEU A 50 -7.58 9.72 3.46
C LEU A 50 -7.95 9.12 4.83
N ALA A 51 -8.46 7.90 4.82
CA ALA A 51 -8.68 7.12 6.03
C ALA A 51 -8.29 5.66 5.80
N GLY A 52 -7.81 4.99 6.86
CA GLY A 52 -7.41 3.58 6.79
C GLY A 52 -6.05 3.31 6.13
N VAL A 53 -5.23 4.33 5.87
CA VAL A 53 -3.85 4.13 5.41
C VAL A 53 -3.04 3.43 6.50
N PRO A 54 -2.39 2.29 6.23
CA PRO A 54 -1.60 1.58 7.23
C PRO A 54 -0.43 2.42 7.74
N ALA A 55 -0.11 2.28 9.03
CA ALA A 55 0.91 3.10 9.70
C ALA A 55 2.31 3.02 9.07
N THR A 56 2.65 1.89 8.44
CA THR A 56 3.96 1.62 7.82
C THR A 56 3.92 1.70 6.29
N GLN A 57 2.85 2.25 5.73
CA GLN A 57 2.64 2.34 4.30
C GLN A 57 2.23 3.77 3.90
N GLY A 58 2.22 3.98 2.59
CA GLY A 58 1.62 5.15 2.00
C GLY A 58 0.88 4.80 0.73
N VAL A 59 0.19 5.80 0.19
CA VAL A 59 -0.61 5.70 -1.02
C VAL A 59 -0.22 6.81 -1.98
N TYR A 60 -0.26 6.51 -3.27
CA TYR A 60 -0.21 7.51 -4.31
C TYR A 60 -1.63 8.00 -4.61
N VAL A 61 -1.81 9.32 -4.62
CA VAL A 61 -3.05 9.98 -5.05
C VAL A 61 -2.78 10.66 -6.38
N GLN A 62 -3.53 10.27 -7.41
CA GLN A 62 -3.44 10.80 -8.76
C GLN A 62 -4.83 10.85 -9.39
N GLN A 63 -5.06 11.83 -10.25
CA GLN A 63 -6.22 11.86 -11.10
C GLN A 63 -5.97 10.96 -12.30
N CYS A 64 -6.90 10.03 -12.54
CA CYS A 64 -6.85 9.14 -13.69
C CYS A 64 -8.17 9.18 -14.44
N TYR A 65 -8.12 8.93 -15.74
CA TYR A 65 -9.29 8.64 -16.55
C TYR A 65 -9.16 7.28 -17.20
N GLN A 66 -10.30 6.61 -17.38
CA GLN A 66 -10.37 5.38 -18.15
C GLN A 66 -10.61 5.73 -19.63
N PRO A 67 -9.66 5.42 -20.54
CA PRO A 67 -9.84 5.66 -21.96
C PRO A 67 -10.99 4.81 -22.52
N ARG A 68 -11.60 5.28 -23.61
CA ARG A 68 -12.65 4.52 -24.31
C ARG A 68 -12.08 3.25 -24.94
N VAL A 69 -12.92 2.23 -25.07
CA VAL A 69 -12.58 0.99 -25.79
C VAL A 69 -12.03 1.35 -27.18
N GLY A 70 -10.82 0.86 -27.48
CA GLY A 70 -10.09 1.16 -28.72
C GLY A 70 -8.95 2.18 -28.56
N GLN A 71 -8.88 2.92 -27.46
CA GLN A 71 -7.73 3.75 -27.09
C GLN A 71 -6.85 2.96 -26.10
N ARG A 72 -5.60 2.65 -26.48
CA ARG A 72 -4.71 1.82 -25.65
C ARG A 72 -3.99 2.63 -24.57
N ALA A 73 -4.16 2.22 -23.32
CA ALA A 73 -3.24 2.48 -22.22
C ALA A 73 -2.82 1.14 -21.61
N ALA A 74 -1.52 0.96 -21.32
CA ALA A 74 -0.98 -0.34 -20.86
C ALA A 74 -1.58 -0.80 -19.51
N SER A 75 -1.98 0.14 -18.66
CA SER A 75 -2.58 -0.06 -17.33
C SER A 75 -4.10 -0.02 -17.32
N GLY A 76 -4.75 0.29 -18.46
CA GLY A 76 -6.20 0.53 -18.52
C GLY A 76 -6.67 1.88 -17.95
N LEU A 77 -5.77 2.66 -17.33
CA LEU A 77 -6.02 4.01 -16.83
C LEU A 77 -4.91 4.96 -17.30
N LEU A 78 -5.26 6.19 -17.67
CA LEU A 78 -4.32 7.25 -17.98
C LEU A 78 -4.37 8.28 -16.85
N CYS A 79 -3.25 8.45 -16.16
CA CYS A 79 -3.14 9.27 -14.96
C CYS A 79 -2.30 10.52 -15.21
N ASN A 80 -2.71 11.64 -14.63
CA ASN A 80 -1.94 12.87 -14.59
C ASN A 80 -0.81 12.77 -13.57
N GLY A 81 0.23 13.58 -13.80
CA GLY A 81 1.31 13.80 -12.85
C GLY A 81 2.65 13.19 -13.25
N SER A 82 3.66 13.61 -12.50
CA SER A 82 5.06 13.18 -12.60
C SER A 82 5.64 13.22 -11.19
N LEU A 83 6.71 12.47 -10.92
CA LEU A 83 7.42 12.51 -9.63
C LEU A 83 7.90 13.92 -9.23
N GLN A 84 7.93 14.85 -10.19
CA GLN A 84 8.30 16.25 -9.98
C GLN A 84 7.10 17.17 -9.64
N GLN A 85 5.86 16.72 -9.83
CA GLN A 85 4.66 17.54 -9.63
C GLN A 85 3.87 17.04 -8.42
N THR A 86 4.17 17.63 -7.25
CA THR A 86 3.68 17.15 -5.95
C THR A 86 2.23 17.51 -5.65
N ASP A 87 1.58 18.34 -6.46
CA ASP A 87 0.20 18.77 -6.28
C ASP A 87 -0.80 18.05 -7.21
N VAL A 88 -0.33 17.42 -8.28
CA VAL A 88 -1.13 16.56 -9.19
C VAL A 88 -0.81 15.06 -9.02
N MET A 89 0.31 14.73 -8.35
CA MET A 89 0.61 13.40 -7.85
C MET A 89 1.18 13.51 -6.43
N ILE A 90 0.41 13.03 -5.45
CA ILE A 90 0.79 13.08 -4.04
C ILE A 90 1.23 11.70 -3.59
N TRP A 91 2.40 11.62 -2.98
CA TRP A 91 2.79 10.50 -2.13
C TRP A 91 2.37 10.83 -0.70
N ALA A 92 1.40 10.10 -0.12
CA ALA A 92 0.90 10.34 1.23
C ALA A 92 1.18 9.14 2.14
N SER A 93 1.81 9.35 3.29
CA SER A 93 2.19 8.27 4.21
C SER A 93 1.81 8.58 5.66
N MET A 94 1.67 7.53 6.47
CA MET A 94 1.47 7.66 7.92
C MET A 94 2.80 7.73 8.69
N ASP A 95 3.90 7.27 8.10
CA ASP A 95 5.23 7.20 8.73
C ASP A 95 6.15 8.38 8.37
N GLY A 96 5.68 9.31 7.54
CA GLY A 96 6.47 10.47 7.12
C GLY A 96 7.65 10.08 6.22
N ALA A 97 7.49 9.04 5.40
CA ALA A 97 8.46 8.65 4.38
C ALA A 97 8.96 9.86 3.56
N ARG A 98 10.22 9.84 3.12
CA ARG A 98 10.85 10.99 2.45
C ARG A 98 10.02 11.49 1.27
N GLY A 99 9.76 12.81 1.26
CA GLY A 99 8.98 13.47 0.22
C GLY A 99 7.49 13.20 0.28
N SER A 100 6.99 12.48 1.30
CA SER A 100 5.57 12.27 1.50
C SER A 100 4.91 13.45 2.20
N GLN A 101 3.63 13.63 1.90
CA GLN A 101 2.70 14.39 2.74
C GLN A 101 2.08 13.45 3.80
N SER A 102 1.56 14.02 4.87
CA SER A 102 0.91 13.23 5.92
C SER A 102 -0.45 12.71 5.44
N ALA A 103 -0.63 11.39 5.45
CA ALA A 103 -1.93 10.76 5.18
C ALA A 103 -2.96 10.97 6.31
N ALA A 104 -2.52 11.47 7.48
CA ALA A 104 -3.39 11.81 8.61
C ALA A 104 -3.96 13.24 8.53
N ALA A 105 -3.52 14.04 7.56
CA ALA A 105 -3.96 15.42 7.37
C ALA A 105 -4.66 15.59 6.02
N PRO A 106 -5.53 16.61 5.86
CA PRO A 106 -6.09 16.95 4.56
C PRO A 106 -4.99 17.31 3.56
N LEU A 107 -5.08 16.74 2.37
CA LEU A 107 -4.14 16.96 1.26
C LEU A 107 -4.73 17.97 0.27
N THR A 108 -3.93 18.91 -0.21
CA THR A 108 -4.32 19.81 -1.29
C THR A 108 -3.92 19.19 -2.63
N PHE A 109 -4.90 18.93 -3.49
CA PHE A 109 -4.72 18.30 -4.80
C PHE A 109 -5.21 19.23 -5.92
N THR A 110 -4.39 19.45 -6.93
CA THR A 110 -4.72 20.23 -8.12
C THR A 110 -5.32 19.31 -9.18
N VAL A 111 -6.49 19.67 -9.71
CA VAL A 111 -7.25 18.91 -10.74
C VAL A 111 -7.11 19.52 -12.12
#